data_AF-A0A1V4XGC5-F1
#
_entry.id   AF-A0A1V4XGC5-F1
#
_cell.length_a   1.000
_cell.length_b   1.000
_cell.length_c   1.000
_cell.angle_alpha   90.00
_cell.angle_beta   90.00
_cell.angle_gamma   90.00
#
_symmetry.space_group_name_H-M   'P 1'
#
loop_
_entity.id
_entity.type
_entity.pdbx_description
1 polymer ?
#
loop_
_entity_poly.entity_id
_entity_poly.type
_entity_poly.pdbx_seq_one_letter_code
_entity_poly.pdbx_strand_id
1 'polypeptide(L)'
;MVKKRLQDQIDAIDRLKGQTAASGEFGRWRKQTEATLKALCGEESSEVQDFNAIYYAPVFLTCRMGDEAFEEAYRKGLEEARRLLQACMERHLRQLDGPTSCEGTPRG
;
A
#
# COMPACT_ATOMS: atom_id res chain seq x y z
N MET A 1 -13.60 10.80 0.43
CA MET A 1 -13.52 10.12 -0.90
C MET A 1 -12.26 9.28 -1.09
N VAL A 2 -11.13 9.63 -0.47
CA VAL A 2 -9.84 8.93 -0.66
C VAL A 2 -9.81 7.49 -0.09
N LYS A 3 -10.52 7.24 1.02
CA LYS A 3 -10.72 5.89 1.59
C LYS A 3 -11.26 4.88 0.57
N LYS A 4 -12.24 5.29 -0.25
CA LYS A 4 -12.83 4.43 -1.28
C LYS A 4 -11.81 4.08 -2.37
N ARG A 5 -10.93 5.03 -2.73
CA ARG A 5 -9.85 4.78 -3.70
C ARG A 5 -8.84 3.76 -3.16
N LEU A 6 -8.44 3.90 -1.91
CA LEU A 6 -7.50 2.96 -1.29
C LEU A 6 -8.09 1.54 -1.19
N GLN A 7 -9.38 1.44 -0.84
CA GLN A 7 -10.10 0.16 -0.84
C GLN A 7 -10.17 -0.47 -2.24
N ASP A 8 -10.38 0.34 -3.27
CA ASP A 8 -10.38 -0.10 -4.68
C ASP A 8 -8.99 -0.63 -5.09
N GLN A 9 -7.91 0.04 -4.65
CA GLN A 9 -6.55 -0.45 -4.88
C GLN A 9 -6.29 -1.78 -4.16
N ILE A 10 -6.85 -1.99 -2.97
CA ILE A 10 -6.74 -3.26 -2.23
C ILE A 10 -7.49 -4.38 -2.96
N ASP A 11 -8.68 -4.11 -3.49
CA ASP A 11 -9.49 -5.10 -4.24
C ASP A 11 -8.82 -5.49 -5.56
N ALA A 12 -8.17 -4.51 -6.22
CA ALA A 12 -7.43 -4.74 -7.45
C ALA A 12 -6.26 -5.72 -7.28
N ILE A 13 -5.71 -5.89 -6.06
CA ILE A 13 -4.60 -6.81 -5.81
C ILE A 13 -4.97 -8.25 -6.14
N ASP A 14 -6.20 -8.69 -5.87
CA ASP A 14 -6.62 -10.07 -6.19
C ASP A 14 -6.64 -10.32 -7.71
N ARG A 15 -6.90 -9.29 -8.52
CA ARG A 15 -6.79 -9.38 -9.99
C ARG A 15 -5.33 -9.41 -10.44
N LEU A 16 -4.47 -8.67 -9.76
CA LEU A 16 -3.03 -8.60 -10.06
C LEU A 16 -2.28 -9.87 -9.71
N LYS A 17 -2.75 -10.68 -8.75
CA LYS A 17 -2.13 -11.98 -8.42
C LYS A 17 -2.04 -12.94 -9.62
N GLY A 18 -2.95 -12.81 -10.59
CA GLY A 18 -2.92 -13.59 -11.85
C GLY A 18 -2.10 -12.94 -12.96
N GLN A 19 -1.45 -11.81 -12.70
CA GLN A 19 -0.61 -11.07 -13.62
C GLN A 19 0.86 -11.20 -13.22
N THR A 20 1.76 -10.58 -13.98
CA THR A 20 3.19 -10.51 -13.67
C THR A 20 3.62 -9.09 -13.31
N ALA A 21 4.77 -8.95 -12.64
CA ALA A 21 5.37 -7.65 -12.36
C ALA A 21 5.66 -6.80 -13.63
N ALA A 22 5.82 -7.46 -14.79
CA ALA A 22 6.03 -6.79 -16.07
C ALA A 22 4.72 -6.34 -16.74
N SER A 23 3.56 -6.71 -16.20
CA SER A 23 2.28 -6.41 -16.80
C SER A 23 1.94 -4.92 -16.68
N GLY A 24 1.41 -4.34 -17.75
CA GLY A 24 1.01 -2.93 -17.77
C GLY A 24 -0.06 -2.59 -16.72
N GLU A 25 -0.89 -3.57 -16.34
CA GLU A 25 -1.87 -3.43 -15.26
C GLU A 25 -1.21 -3.18 -13.90
N PHE A 26 -0.18 -3.96 -13.56
CA PHE A 26 0.58 -3.77 -12.32
C PHE A 26 1.24 -2.39 -12.28
N GLY A 27 1.89 -1.98 -13.37
CA GLY A 27 2.52 -0.66 -13.46
C GLY A 27 1.52 0.49 -13.27
N ARG A 28 0.31 0.38 -13.82
CA ARG A 28 -0.77 1.36 -13.61
C ARG A 28 -1.25 1.37 -12.17
N TRP A 29 -1.53 0.21 -11.61
CA TRP A 29 -1.96 0.07 -10.22
C TRP A 29 -0.94 0.66 -9.24
N ARG A 30 0.36 0.37 -9.44
CA ARG A 30 1.43 0.86 -8.56
C ARG A 30 1.49 2.40 -8.56
N LYS A 31 1.41 3.02 -9.74
CA LYS A 31 1.38 4.49 -9.86
C LYS A 31 0.13 5.10 -9.24
N GLN A 32 -1.05 4.51 -9.46
CA GLN A 32 -2.31 5.01 -8.89
C GLN A 32 -2.34 4.86 -7.36
N THR A 33 -1.83 3.74 -6.86
CA THR A 33 -1.71 3.46 -5.43
C THR A 33 -0.75 4.43 -4.76
N GLU A 34 0.43 4.65 -5.34
CA GLU A 34 1.38 5.65 -4.83
C GLU A 34 0.75 7.04 -4.79
N ALA A 35 0.14 7.50 -5.88
CA ALA A 35 -0.51 8.82 -5.91
C ALA A 35 -1.62 8.94 -4.85
N THR A 36 -2.35 7.84 -4.60
CA THR A 36 -3.39 7.80 -3.55
C THR A 36 -2.77 7.86 -2.15
N LEU A 37 -1.67 7.15 -1.91
CA LEU A 37 -0.92 7.21 -0.66
C LEU A 37 -0.33 8.59 -0.42
N LYS A 38 0.31 9.21 -1.42
CA LYS A 38 0.84 10.57 -1.33
C LYS A 38 -0.25 11.59 -1.00
N ALA A 39 -1.44 11.44 -1.58
CA ALA A 39 -2.57 12.32 -1.30
C ALA A 39 -3.21 12.10 0.09
N LEU A 40 -3.03 10.92 0.70
CA LEU A 40 -3.68 10.54 1.96
C LEU A 40 -2.73 10.64 3.16
N CYS A 41 -1.61 9.94 3.07
CA CYS A 41 -0.59 9.84 4.09
C CYS A 41 0.42 11.02 3.94
N GLY A 42 0.64 11.58 2.73
CA GLY A 42 1.58 12.70 2.44
C GLY A 42 2.73 12.28 1.50
N GLU A 43 3.31 13.20 0.71
CA GLU A 43 4.34 12.82 -0.30
C GLU A 43 5.61 12.22 0.32
N GLU A 44 6.05 12.77 1.45
CA GLU A 44 7.28 12.38 2.16
C GLU A 44 7.00 11.41 3.33
N SER A 45 5.79 10.85 3.40
CA SER A 45 5.38 10.01 4.52
C SER A 45 6.02 8.63 4.45
N SER A 46 6.28 8.05 5.63
CA SER A 46 6.87 6.71 5.76
C SER A 46 6.07 5.67 4.98
N GLU A 47 4.75 5.76 4.96
CA GLU A 47 3.88 4.85 4.22
C GLU A 47 4.14 4.84 2.69
N VAL A 48 4.47 6.00 2.11
CA VAL A 48 4.84 6.09 0.68
C VAL A 48 6.23 5.51 0.44
N GLN A 49 7.15 5.71 1.39
CA GLN A 49 8.51 5.16 1.32
C GLN A 49 8.50 3.64 1.46
N ASP A 50 7.79 3.11 2.46
CA ASP A 50 7.59 1.69 2.68
C ASP A 50 6.94 1.04 1.46
N PHE A 51 5.88 1.64 0.88
CA PHE A 51 5.26 1.12 -0.34
C PHE A 51 6.23 1.05 -1.53
N ASN A 52 7.09 2.05 -1.67
CA ASN A 52 8.10 2.08 -2.73
C ASN A 52 9.24 1.07 -2.50
N ALA A 53 9.56 0.79 -1.24
CA ALA A 53 10.58 -0.17 -0.85
C ALA A 53 10.14 -1.64 -1.01
N ILE A 54 8.86 -1.91 -1.26
CA ILE A 54 8.37 -3.27 -1.50
C ILE A 54 9.04 -3.85 -2.76
N TYR A 55 9.64 -5.02 -2.58
CA TYR A 55 10.23 -5.81 -3.65
C TYR A 55 9.17 -6.72 -4.29
N TYR A 56 8.84 -6.42 -5.54
CA TYR A 56 7.92 -7.21 -6.37
C TYR A 56 8.65 -8.15 -7.33
N ALA A 57 9.98 -8.16 -7.27
CA ALA A 57 10.87 -9.03 -8.03
C ALA A 57 12.12 -9.33 -7.18
N PRO A 58 12.79 -10.47 -7.40
CA PRO A 58 14.00 -10.83 -6.67
C PRO A 58 15.11 -9.79 -6.88
N VAL A 59 15.73 -9.33 -5.79
CA VAL A 59 16.83 -8.34 -5.82
C VAL A 59 18.13 -8.95 -6.34
N PHE A 60 18.31 -10.25 -6.10
CA PHE A 60 19.46 -11.02 -6.56
C PHE A 60 19.05 -11.97 -7.67
N LEU A 61 19.26 -11.54 -8.91
CA LEU A 61 19.17 -12.38 -10.09
C LEU A 61 20.34 -13.36 -10.12
N THR A 62 20.27 -14.41 -9.31
CA THR A 62 21.20 -15.52 -9.47
C THR A 62 20.76 -16.36 -10.66
N CYS A 63 21.69 -16.78 -11.53
CA CYS A 63 21.41 -17.58 -12.74
C CYS A 63 20.69 -18.93 -12.49
N ARG A 64 20.35 -19.27 -11.24
CA ARG A 64 19.60 -20.46 -10.84
C ARG A 64 18.18 -20.18 -10.34
N MET A 65 17.75 -18.92 -10.21
CA MET A 65 16.37 -18.62 -9.90
C MET A 65 15.51 -18.91 -11.13
N GLY A 66 14.70 -19.97 -11.06
CA GLY A 66 13.64 -20.20 -12.03
C GLY A 66 12.50 -19.18 -11.89
N ASP A 67 11.60 -19.15 -12.87
CA ASP A 67 10.43 -18.28 -12.93
C ASP A 67 9.58 -18.31 -11.64
N GLU A 68 9.52 -19.45 -10.94
CA GLU A 68 8.82 -19.59 -9.65
C GLU A 68 9.30 -18.59 -8.58
N ALA A 69 10.60 -18.26 -8.55
CA ALA A 69 11.14 -17.28 -7.60
C ALA A 69 10.64 -15.86 -7.89
N PHE A 70 10.42 -15.53 -9.17
CA PHE A 70 9.83 -14.25 -9.56
C PHE A 70 8.35 -14.21 -9.23
N GLU A 71 7.61 -15.27 -9.53
CA GLU A 71 6.19 -15.37 -9.20
C GLU A 71 5.94 -15.35 -7.69
N GLU A 72 6.81 -15.99 -6.91
CA GLU A 72 6.75 -15.93 -5.45
C GLU A 72 7.07 -14.53 -4.92
N ALA A 73 8.17 -13.91 -5.37
CA ALA A 73 8.51 -12.54 -4.96
C ALA A 73 7.41 -11.54 -5.33
N TYR A 74 6.81 -11.70 -6.50
CA TYR A 74 5.69 -10.87 -6.95
C TYR A 74 4.47 -11.03 -6.06
N ARG A 75 4.04 -12.27 -5.77
CA ARG A 75 2.92 -12.55 -4.87
C ARG A 75 3.17 -12.02 -3.46
N LYS A 76 4.36 -12.25 -2.90
CA LYS A 76 4.76 -11.73 -1.59
C LYS A 76 4.75 -10.20 -1.56
N GLY A 77 5.27 -9.55 -2.60
CA GLY A 77 5.23 -8.10 -2.72
C GLY A 77 3.81 -7.53 -2.78
N LEU A 78 2.91 -8.18 -3.52
CA LEU A 78 1.49 -7.81 -3.54
C LEU A 78 0.81 -7.97 -2.17
N GLU A 79 1.13 -9.03 -1.42
CA GLU A 79 0.59 -9.23 -0.06
C GLU A 79 1.13 -8.21 0.94
N GLU A 80 2.42 -7.89 0.90
CA GLU A 80 3.02 -6.81 1.69
C GLU A 80 2.34 -5.48 1.39
N ALA A 81 2.15 -5.16 0.10
CA ALA A 81 1.45 -3.95 -0.31
C ALA A 81 0.02 -3.92 0.23
N ARG A 82 -0.70 -5.03 0.16
CA ARG A 82 -2.05 -5.15 0.72
C ARG A 82 -2.07 -4.82 2.21
N ARG A 83 -1.16 -5.41 3.00
CA ARG A 83 -1.06 -5.17 4.45
C ARG A 83 -0.77 -3.69 4.74
N LEU A 84 0.16 -3.09 4.02
CA LEU A 84 0.50 -1.67 4.17
C LEU A 84 -0.69 -0.75 3.86
N LEU A 85 -1.39 -1.00 2.76
CA LEU A 85 -2.58 -0.22 2.39
C LEU A 85 -3.71 -0.37 3.41
N GLN A 86 -3.92 -1.59 3.93
CA GLN A 86 -4.88 -1.84 5.00
C GLN A 86 -4.49 -1.09 6.29
N ALA A 87 -3.20 -1.06 6.64
CA ALA A 87 -2.71 -0.34 7.81
C ALA A 87 -2.85 1.20 7.67
N CYS A 88 -2.46 1.82 6.54
CA CYS A 88 -2.71 3.25 6.30
C CYS A 88 -4.24 3.51 6.32
N MET A 89 -5.08 2.62 5.75
CA MET A 89 -6.55 2.76 5.84
C MET A 89 -7.08 2.74 7.29
N GLU A 90 -6.66 1.78 8.11
CA GLU A 90 -7.11 1.64 9.50
C GLU A 90 -6.63 2.81 10.36
N ARG A 91 -5.38 3.23 10.19
CA ARG A 91 -4.79 4.39 10.88
C ARG A 91 -5.59 5.65 10.61
N HIS A 92 -5.92 5.92 9.34
CA HIS A 92 -6.73 7.07 8.96
C HIS A 92 -8.21 6.94 9.38
N LEU A 93 -8.73 5.72 9.53
CA LEU A 93 -10.07 5.51 10.07
C LEU A 93 -10.15 5.87 11.55
N ARG A 94 -9.13 5.48 12.35
CA ARG A 94 -9.08 5.78 13.78
C ARG A 94 -8.92 7.27 14.10
N GLN A 95 -8.29 8.04 13.22
CA GLN A 95 -8.16 9.50 13.41
C GLN A 95 -9.50 10.25 13.27
N LEU A 96 -10.54 9.62 12.73
CA LEU A 96 -11.90 10.19 12.68
C LEU A 96 -12.75 9.81 13.90
N ASP A 97 -12.26 8.92 14.75
CA ASP A 97 -12.97 8.39 15.93
C ASP A 97 -12.21 8.70 17.26
N GLY A 98 -11.29 9.66 17.22
CA GLY A 98 -10.57 10.15 18.40
C GLY A 98 -11.29 11.34 19.04
N PRO A 99 -11.42 11.39 20.38
CA PRO A 99 -12.35 12.27 21.06
C PRO A 99 -12.07 13.73 20.74
N THR A 100 -13.12 14.48 20.41
CA THR A 100 -13.16 15.92 20.60
C THR A 100 -12.72 16.17 22.04
N SER A 101 -11.45 16.56 22.24
CA SER A 101 -11.02 17.15 23.48
C SER A 101 -11.60 18.56 23.49
N CYS A 102 -12.91 18.60 23.74
CA CYS A 102 -13.63 19.80 24.10
C CYS A 102 -13.25 20.12 25.55
N GLU A 103 -12.59 21.25 25.70
CA GLU A 103 -12.97 22.30 26.65
C GLU A 103 -12.96 22.01 28.15
N GLY A 104 -12.18 22.84 28.86
CA GLY A 104 -12.67 23.46 30.08
C GLY A 104 -12.20 22.81 31.38
N THR A 105 -11.17 23.39 31.99
CA THR A 105 -11.19 23.53 33.45
C THR A 105 -10.94 25.00 33.78
N PRO A 106 -11.98 25.77 34.12
CA PRO A 106 -11.84 26.92 35.00
C PRO A 106 -11.97 26.39 36.44
N ARG A 107 -10.90 26.50 37.22
CA ARG A 107 -10.92 26.54 38.69
C ARG A 107 -9.80 27.50 39.04
N GLY A 108 -10.03 28.65 39.67
CA GLY A 108 -11.04 28.98 40.67
C GLY A 108 -10.27 29.60 41.82
#